data_AF-A0A2H0VLQ2-F1
#
_entry.id   AF-A0A2H0VLQ2-F1
#
_cell.length_a   1.000
_cell.length_b   1.000
_cell.length_c   1.000
_cell.angle_alpha   90.00
_cell.angle_beta   90.00
_cell.angle_gamma   90.00
#
_symmetry.space_group_name_H-M   'P 1'
#
loop_
_entity.id
_entity.type
_entity.pdbx_description
1 polymer ?
#
loop_
_entity_poly.entity_id
_entity_poly.type
_entity_poly.pdbx_seq_one_letter_code
_entity_poly.pdbx_strand_id
1 'polypeptide(L)'
;MLNQKLANHYADNFEKKVKGILEKYGLAVNKIDNKKFSCPDFLVTNGSGDKVLIECKYIASAGIAPDGKTHISNLDPNLPESDDIPVVSSINNQREALEDAQKQYLDLIINKPKYINTPFVVALGYDFFANFFNIYPNDFNDLTELSAIMTLERDVEIKESLMRLSHKDLMARIDDQSNAGLPQPSIRFKVIINKKVTSKFIPDQFLRNPIVH
;
A
#
# COMPACT_ATOMS: atom_id res chain seq x y z
N MET A 1 -18.96 1.74 13.97
CA MET A 1 -19.14 0.75 12.88
C MET A 1 -18.77 1.47 11.59
N LEU A 2 -17.69 1.06 10.90
CA LEU A 2 -17.14 1.78 9.75
C LEU A 2 -18.18 1.95 8.62
N ASN A 3 -18.17 3.08 7.93
CA ASN A 3 -19.03 3.28 6.77
C ASN A 3 -18.56 2.40 5.60
N GLN A 4 -19.14 1.20 5.48
CA GLN A 4 -18.72 0.19 4.49
C GLN A 4 -18.79 0.69 3.04
N LYS A 5 -19.79 1.51 2.70
CA LYS A 5 -19.90 2.08 1.33
C LYS A 5 -18.70 2.97 1.01
N LEU A 6 -18.29 3.77 1.99
CA LEU A 6 -17.17 4.69 1.84
C LEU A 6 -15.83 3.94 1.84
N ALA A 7 -15.67 2.92 2.69
CA ALA A 7 -14.50 2.04 2.68
C ALA A 7 -14.31 1.34 1.32
N ASN A 8 -15.40 0.79 0.75
CA ASN A 8 -15.38 0.19 -0.58
C ASN A 8 -15.03 1.21 -1.67
N HIS A 9 -15.55 2.44 -1.58
CA HIS A 9 -15.19 3.51 -2.51
C HIS A 9 -13.70 3.84 -2.49
N TYR A 10 -13.08 3.90 -1.30
CA TYR A 10 -11.64 4.12 -1.18
C TYR A 10 -10.83 2.93 -1.69
N ALA A 11 -11.27 1.70 -1.44
CA ALA A 11 -10.63 0.50 -1.99
C ALA A 11 -10.64 0.51 -3.53
N ASP A 12 -11.80 0.78 -4.15
CA ASP A 12 -11.93 0.89 -5.61
C ASP A 12 -11.02 1.98 -6.20
N ASN A 13 -10.94 3.14 -5.53
CA ASN A 13 -10.09 4.24 -5.96
C ASN A 13 -8.60 3.90 -5.82
N PHE A 14 -8.22 3.18 -4.76
CA PHE A 14 -6.85 2.73 -4.56
C PHE A 14 -6.44 1.71 -5.63
N GLU A 15 -7.29 0.72 -5.91
CA GLU A 15 -7.09 -0.26 -6.99
C GLU A 15 -6.86 0.46 -8.33
N LYS A 16 -7.76 1.38 -8.70
CA LYS A 16 -7.64 2.20 -9.92
C LYS A 16 -6.35 3.01 -9.95
N LYS A 17 -5.92 3.55 -8.81
CA LYS A 17 -4.70 4.35 -8.70
C LYS A 17 -3.45 3.49 -8.91
N VAL A 18 -3.38 2.31 -8.28
CA VAL A 18 -2.27 1.36 -8.47
C VAL A 18 -2.18 0.97 -9.93
N LYS A 19 -3.30 0.55 -10.53
CA LYS A 19 -3.38 0.23 -11.96
C LYS A 19 -2.86 1.37 -12.83
N GLY A 20 -3.37 2.59 -12.64
CA GLY A 20 -2.99 3.74 -13.46
C GLY A 20 -1.51 4.13 -13.33
N ILE A 21 -0.88 3.90 -12.16
CA ILE A 21 0.56 4.12 -12.00
C ILE A 21 1.36 3.07 -12.76
N LEU A 22 1.00 1.79 -12.63
CA LEU A 22 1.70 0.68 -13.31
C LEU A 22 1.58 0.80 -14.84
N GLU A 23 0.41 1.19 -15.35
CA GLU A 23 0.21 1.47 -16.78
C GLU A 23 1.08 2.65 -17.26
N LYS A 24 1.19 3.74 -16.47
CA LYS A 24 2.10 4.86 -16.76
C LYS A 24 3.57 4.43 -16.76
N TYR A 25 3.91 3.36 -16.05
CA TYR A 25 5.25 2.78 -16.09
C TYR A 25 5.52 1.97 -17.36
N GLY A 26 4.50 1.72 -18.18
CA GLY A 26 4.58 0.94 -19.42
C GLY A 26 4.28 -0.55 -19.22
N LEU A 27 3.68 -0.92 -18.09
CA LEU A 27 3.32 -2.30 -17.79
C LEU A 27 1.94 -2.65 -18.35
N ALA A 28 1.78 -3.89 -18.81
CA ALA A 28 0.47 -4.42 -19.16
C ALA A 28 -0.24 -4.92 -17.89
N VAL A 29 -1.33 -4.26 -17.49
CA VAL A 29 -2.10 -4.57 -16.27
C VAL A 29 -3.43 -5.20 -16.65
N ASN A 30 -3.60 -6.50 -16.37
CA ASN A 30 -4.82 -7.24 -16.68
C ASN A 30 -5.58 -7.57 -15.40
N LYS A 31 -6.86 -7.17 -15.31
CA LYS A 31 -7.72 -7.56 -14.19
C LYS A 31 -8.03 -9.06 -14.25
N ILE A 32 -7.80 -9.76 -13.15
CA ILE A 32 -8.15 -11.18 -13.00
C ILE A 32 -9.55 -11.20 -12.37
N ASP A 33 -10.58 -10.85 -13.13
CA ASP A 33 -11.95 -10.96 -12.63
C ASP A 33 -12.43 -12.42 -12.75
N ASN A 34 -12.92 -13.00 -11.66
CA ASN A 34 -13.54 -14.32 -11.66
C ASN A 34 -14.72 -14.40 -10.70
N LYS A 35 -15.89 -14.78 -11.23
CA LYS A 35 -17.11 -14.96 -10.45
C LYS A 35 -17.16 -16.24 -9.62
N LYS A 36 -16.24 -17.19 -9.85
CA LYS A 36 -16.30 -18.54 -9.27
C LYS A 36 -15.44 -18.73 -8.01
N PHE A 37 -14.36 -17.99 -7.87
CA PHE A 37 -13.44 -18.09 -6.75
C PHE A 37 -12.73 -16.75 -6.54
N SER A 38 -12.23 -16.54 -5.32
CA SER A 38 -11.48 -15.34 -4.97
C SER A 38 -10.08 -15.38 -5.58
N CYS A 39 -9.60 -14.27 -6.11
CA CYS A 39 -8.30 -14.22 -6.77
C CYS A 39 -7.70 -12.82 -6.75
N PRO A 40 -6.36 -12.70 -6.79
CA PRO A 40 -5.67 -11.42 -6.85
C PRO A 40 -6.23 -10.50 -7.93
N ASP A 41 -6.30 -9.20 -7.66
CA ASP A 41 -6.85 -8.21 -8.59
C ASP A 41 -6.19 -8.21 -9.97
N PHE A 42 -4.86 -8.29 -10.04
CA PHE A 42 -4.11 -8.04 -11.27
C PHE A 42 -3.07 -9.10 -11.61
N LEU A 43 -2.97 -9.40 -12.91
CA LEU A 43 -1.78 -9.95 -13.53
C LEU A 43 -1.07 -8.82 -14.27
N VAL A 44 0.14 -8.50 -13.84
CA VAL A 44 0.97 -7.46 -14.44
C VAL A 44 2.13 -8.09 -15.20
N THR A 45 2.40 -7.58 -16.39
CA THR A 45 3.48 -8.08 -17.26
C THR A 45 4.35 -6.93 -17.74
N ASN A 46 5.67 -7.09 -17.68
CA ASN A 46 6.63 -6.12 -18.20
C ASN A 46 6.98 -6.39 -19.69
N GLY A 47 7.77 -5.51 -20.31
CA GLY A 47 8.19 -5.66 -21.71
C GLY A 47 9.05 -6.90 -22.00
N SER A 48 9.67 -7.49 -20.97
CA SER A 48 10.47 -8.71 -21.07
C SER A 48 9.61 -9.99 -20.99
N GLY A 49 8.33 -9.87 -20.64
CA GLY A 49 7.41 -10.99 -20.45
C GLY A 49 7.38 -11.54 -19.02
N ASP A 50 8.12 -10.95 -18.08
CA ASP A 50 8.04 -11.29 -16.65
C ASP A 50 6.66 -10.91 -16.11
N LYS A 51 6.19 -11.69 -15.14
CA LYS A 51 4.85 -11.56 -14.58
C LYS A 51 4.89 -11.38 -13.08
N VAL A 52 3.92 -10.64 -12.55
CA VAL A 52 3.65 -10.53 -11.12
C VAL A 52 2.14 -10.50 -10.90
N LEU A 53 1.68 -11.19 -9.87
CA LEU A 53 0.31 -11.10 -9.36
C LEU A 53 0.26 -10.02 -8.29
N ILE A 54 -0.72 -9.12 -8.38
CA ILE A 54 -0.89 -8.02 -7.42
C ILE A 54 -2.30 -8.07 -6.86
N GLU A 55 -2.41 -8.10 -5.53
CA GLU A 55 -3.66 -7.89 -4.79
C GLU A 55 -3.63 -6.52 -4.11
N CYS A 56 -4.68 -5.72 -4.26
CA CYS A 56 -4.79 -4.41 -3.64
C CYS A 56 -5.66 -4.48 -2.39
N LYS A 57 -5.12 -4.07 -1.25
CA LYS A 57 -5.89 -3.95 0.00
C LYS A 57 -5.87 -2.52 0.50
N TYR A 58 -7.05 -1.99 0.78
CA TYR A 58 -7.17 -0.70 1.45
C TYR A 58 -7.47 -0.90 2.93
N ILE A 59 -6.58 -0.40 3.77
CA ILE A 59 -6.68 -0.44 5.22
C ILE A 59 -7.22 0.91 5.68
N ALA A 60 -8.49 0.91 6.04
CA ALA A 60 -9.20 2.07 6.58
C ALA A 60 -8.85 2.32 8.05
N SER A 61 -7.56 2.43 8.35
CA SER A 61 -7.08 2.57 9.72
C SER A 61 -5.71 3.24 9.78
N ALA A 62 -5.57 4.13 10.74
CA ALA A 62 -4.52 5.12 10.83
C ALA A 62 -3.44 4.88 11.89
N GLY A 63 -3.58 3.85 12.72
CA GLY A 63 -2.64 3.59 13.82
C GLY A 63 -3.35 3.00 15.02
N ILE A 64 -2.60 2.29 15.86
CA ILE A 64 -3.07 1.71 17.12
C ILE A 64 -2.80 2.75 18.23
N ALA A 65 -3.80 3.06 19.04
CA ALA A 65 -3.67 3.86 20.24
C ALA A 65 -2.71 3.17 21.24
N PRO A 66 -2.19 3.89 22.24
CA PRO A 66 -1.23 3.33 23.20
C PRO A 66 -1.75 2.10 23.99
N ASP A 67 -3.06 1.89 24.03
CA ASP A 67 -3.70 0.73 24.63
C ASP A 67 -3.52 -0.57 23.84
N GLY A 68 -2.94 -0.49 22.63
CA GLY A 68 -2.75 -1.61 21.73
C GLY A 68 -4.06 -2.12 21.11
N LYS A 69 -5.19 -1.42 21.30
CA LYS A 69 -6.54 -1.90 21.00
C LYS A 69 -7.41 -1.00 20.14
N THR A 70 -7.24 0.31 20.26
CA THR A 70 -8.07 1.30 19.58
C THR A 70 -7.35 1.78 18.32
N HIS A 71 -8.03 2.02 17.20
CA HIS A 71 -7.39 2.69 16.06
C HIS A 71 -8.00 4.06 15.77
N ILE A 72 -7.34 4.83 14.91
CA ILE A 72 -7.84 6.10 14.39
C ILE A 72 -8.29 5.84 12.94
N SER A 73 -9.43 6.35 12.49
CA SER A 73 -9.85 6.23 11.08
C SER A 73 -10.80 7.36 10.73
N ASN A 74 -10.61 8.00 9.58
CA ASN A 74 -11.54 9.03 9.07
C ASN A 74 -12.91 8.48 8.66
N LEU A 75 -13.11 7.15 8.71
CA LEU A 75 -14.34 6.49 8.24
C LEU A 75 -15.25 6.04 9.38
N ASP A 76 -14.94 6.35 10.64
CA ASP A 76 -15.84 6.10 11.76
C ASP A 76 -16.94 7.18 11.80
N PRO A 77 -18.23 6.80 11.66
CA PRO A 77 -19.36 7.75 11.66
C PRO A 77 -19.57 8.46 13.00
N ASN A 78 -18.90 8.03 14.07
CA ASN A 78 -18.92 8.70 15.37
C ASN A 78 -17.81 9.76 15.51
N LEU A 79 -17.00 10.01 14.48
CA LEU A 79 -16.10 11.18 14.50
C LEU A 79 -16.94 12.45 14.61
N PRO A 80 -16.72 13.30 15.62
CA PRO A 80 -17.27 14.64 15.59
C PRO A 80 -16.71 15.41 14.38
N GLU A 81 -17.55 16.20 13.71
CA GLU A 81 -17.15 17.04 12.55
C GLU A 81 -16.19 18.20 12.91
N SER A 82 -15.60 18.22 14.11
CA SER A 82 -14.82 19.33 14.66
C SER A 82 -13.32 19.04 14.78
N ASP A 83 -12.51 20.11 14.79
CA ASP A 83 -11.03 20.17 14.91
C ASP A 83 -10.40 19.49 16.15
N ASP A 84 -11.21 18.84 16.99
CA ASP A 84 -10.79 18.07 18.15
C ASP A 84 -10.93 16.57 17.84
N ILE A 85 -9.79 15.87 17.75
CA ILE A 85 -9.68 14.46 17.31
C ILE A 85 -9.95 13.49 18.48
N PRO A 86 -11.02 12.67 18.43
CA PRO A 86 -11.01 11.32 19.02
C PRO A 86 -11.49 10.26 17.97
N VAL A 87 -10.66 9.33 17.46
CA VAL A 87 -10.08 8.08 18.01
C VAL A 87 -11.11 6.94 18.21
N VAL A 88 -11.40 6.10 17.20
CA VAL A 88 -11.93 4.71 17.38
C VAL A 88 -11.66 3.71 16.19
N SER A 89 -11.24 2.48 16.56
CA SER A 89 -11.48 1.12 16.01
C SER A 89 -10.47 0.29 15.12
N SER A 90 -9.93 -0.79 15.76
CA SER A 90 -9.61 -2.18 15.32
C SER A 90 -8.20 -2.65 14.87
N ILE A 91 -7.60 -3.54 15.70
CA ILE A 91 -6.25 -4.17 15.76
C ILE A 91 -5.82 -5.01 14.55
N ASN A 92 -6.74 -5.65 13.84
CA ASN A 92 -6.36 -6.81 13.00
C ASN A 92 -6.31 -6.56 11.49
N ASN A 93 -6.59 -5.35 11.00
CA ASN A 93 -6.88 -5.17 9.57
C ASN A 93 -5.69 -5.41 8.62
N GLN A 94 -4.45 -5.09 9.00
CA GLN A 94 -3.32 -5.31 8.09
C GLN A 94 -3.02 -6.80 7.92
N ARG A 95 -2.91 -7.53 9.03
CA ARG A 95 -2.61 -8.96 9.02
C ARG A 95 -3.75 -9.74 8.37
N GLU A 96 -4.99 -9.45 8.74
CA GLU A 96 -6.17 -10.06 8.12
C GLU A 96 -6.23 -9.76 6.61
N ALA A 97 -5.87 -8.54 6.19
CA ALA A 97 -5.80 -8.20 4.77
C ALA A 97 -4.71 -8.98 4.03
N LEU A 98 -3.55 -9.20 4.65
CA LEU A 98 -2.46 -10.01 4.08
C LEU A 98 -2.82 -11.51 4.02
N GLU A 99 -3.45 -12.03 5.07
CA GLU A 99 -3.92 -13.43 5.12
C GLU A 99 -5.05 -13.67 4.12
N ASP A 100 -6.00 -12.74 4.00
CA ASP A 100 -7.03 -12.77 2.96
C ASP A 100 -6.40 -12.73 1.56
N ALA A 101 -5.45 -11.82 1.32
CA ALA A 101 -4.73 -11.76 0.05
C ALA A 101 -4.01 -13.08 -0.27
N GLN A 102 -3.34 -13.70 0.71
CA GLN A 102 -2.70 -15.01 0.54
C GLN A 102 -3.73 -16.10 0.23
N LYS A 103 -4.89 -16.09 0.90
CA LYS A 103 -5.97 -17.04 0.60
C LYS A 103 -6.46 -16.90 -0.84
N GLN A 104 -6.64 -15.67 -1.33
CA GLN A 104 -7.03 -15.42 -2.72
C GLN A 104 -5.97 -15.94 -3.71
N TYR A 105 -4.68 -15.75 -3.41
CA TYR A 105 -3.61 -16.33 -4.20
C TYR A 105 -3.69 -17.87 -4.24
N LEU A 106 -3.85 -18.52 -3.09
CA LEU A 106 -3.97 -19.98 -3.00
C LEU A 106 -5.18 -20.50 -3.78
N ASP A 107 -6.34 -19.85 -3.66
CA ASP A 107 -7.53 -20.16 -4.44
C ASP A 107 -7.26 -20.05 -5.96
N LEU A 108 -6.55 -19.00 -6.39
CA LEU A 108 -6.12 -18.86 -7.79
C LEU A 108 -5.21 -20.01 -8.22
N ILE A 109 -4.23 -20.41 -7.40
CA ILE A 109 -3.28 -21.47 -7.76
C ILE A 109 -4.00 -22.82 -7.89
N ILE A 110 -4.87 -23.16 -6.94
CA ILE A 110 -5.66 -24.41 -6.97
C ILE A 110 -6.45 -24.50 -8.29
N ASN A 111 -7.06 -23.40 -8.73
CA ASN A 111 -7.90 -23.37 -9.92
C ASN A 111 -7.14 -23.11 -11.23
N LYS A 112 -5.97 -22.45 -11.16
CA LYS A 112 -5.10 -22.11 -12.30
C LYS A 112 -3.63 -22.35 -11.95
N PRO A 113 -3.18 -23.62 -11.90
CA PRO A 113 -1.84 -24.00 -11.43
C PRO A 113 -0.67 -23.36 -12.21
N LYS A 114 -0.93 -22.88 -13.44
CA LYS A 114 0.06 -22.15 -14.25
C LYS A 114 0.67 -20.92 -13.57
N TYR A 115 0.05 -20.41 -12.51
CA TYR A 115 0.52 -19.24 -11.77
C TYR A 115 1.38 -19.56 -10.55
N ILE A 116 1.61 -20.84 -10.19
CA ILE A 116 2.27 -21.25 -8.93
C ILE A 116 3.66 -20.64 -8.71
N ASN A 117 4.39 -20.36 -9.80
CA ASN A 117 5.73 -19.76 -9.75
C ASN A 117 5.73 -18.26 -10.07
N THR A 118 4.56 -17.63 -10.14
CA THR A 118 4.45 -16.18 -10.40
C THR A 118 4.59 -15.46 -9.06
N PRO A 119 5.52 -14.49 -8.93
CA PRO A 119 5.64 -13.68 -7.73
C PRO A 119 4.30 -13.04 -7.34
N PHE A 120 3.99 -13.05 -6.06
CA PHE A 120 2.75 -12.49 -5.51
C PHE A 120 3.07 -11.30 -4.60
N VAL A 121 2.47 -10.16 -4.90
CA VAL A 121 2.71 -8.89 -4.21
C VAL A 121 1.38 -8.34 -3.70
N VAL A 122 1.38 -7.81 -2.48
CA VAL A 122 0.23 -7.09 -1.95
C VAL A 122 0.52 -5.59 -1.96
N ALA A 123 -0.33 -4.83 -2.67
CA ALA A 123 -0.34 -3.38 -2.64
C ALA A 123 -1.22 -2.91 -1.47
N LEU A 124 -0.63 -2.27 -0.47
CA LEU A 124 -1.37 -1.72 0.67
C LEU A 124 -1.62 -0.22 0.47
N GLY A 125 -2.89 0.14 0.53
CA GLY A 125 -3.37 1.51 0.61
C GLY A 125 -3.82 1.79 2.03
N TYR A 126 -3.60 3.02 2.48
CA TYR A 126 -3.96 3.45 3.82
C TYR A 126 -4.83 4.69 3.77
N ASP A 127 -5.57 4.91 4.86
CA ASP A 127 -6.26 6.17 5.08
C ASP A 127 -5.27 7.33 5.31
N PHE A 128 -5.81 8.55 5.27
CA PHE A 128 -5.02 9.78 5.37
C PHE A 128 -4.14 9.81 6.62
N PHE A 129 -4.67 9.39 7.78
CA PHE A 129 -3.97 9.48 9.05
C PHE A 129 -2.89 8.40 9.20
N ALA A 130 -3.02 7.23 8.57
CA ALA A 130 -1.96 6.22 8.55
C ALA A 130 -0.69 6.69 7.81
N ASN A 131 -0.76 7.71 6.95
CA ASN A 131 0.46 8.28 6.37
C ASN A 131 1.36 8.98 7.42
N PHE A 132 0.81 9.33 8.59
CA PHE A 132 1.55 9.97 9.68
C PHE A 132 2.19 8.96 10.64
N PHE A 133 1.71 7.71 10.64
CA PHE A 133 2.25 6.64 11.46
C PHE A 133 3.02 5.66 10.58
N ASN A 134 4.25 5.31 10.93
CA ASN A 134 5.07 4.38 10.15
C ASN A 134 4.60 2.92 10.36
N ILE A 135 3.37 2.61 9.97
CA ILE A 135 2.69 1.33 10.22
C ILE A 135 3.01 0.35 9.09
N TYR A 136 4.28 -0.02 8.98
CA TYR A 136 4.67 -1.14 8.13
C TYR A 136 4.73 -2.41 8.98
N PRO A 137 4.23 -3.56 8.49
CA PRO A 137 4.51 -4.84 9.12
C PRO A 137 6.03 -5.07 9.08
N ASN A 138 6.66 -5.10 10.25
CA ASN A 138 8.11 -5.28 10.38
C ASN A 138 8.56 -6.71 10.01
N ASP A 139 7.66 -7.69 10.05
CA ASP A 139 7.92 -9.07 9.64
C ASP A 139 6.63 -9.71 9.11
N PHE A 140 6.71 -10.32 7.93
CA PHE A 140 5.66 -11.13 7.30
C PHE A 140 6.24 -12.40 6.66
N ASN A 141 7.44 -12.80 7.09
CA ASN A 141 8.17 -13.93 6.52
C ASN A 141 7.47 -15.29 6.74
N ASP A 142 6.45 -15.34 7.61
CA ASP A 142 5.60 -16.49 7.84
C ASP A 142 4.52 -16.67 6.76
N LEU A 143 4.24 -15.64 5.97
CA LEU A 143 3.41 -15.70 4.76
C LEU A 143 4.26 -16.16 3.57
N THR A 144 4.44 -17.48 3.44
CA THR A 144 5.42 -18.10 2.53
C THR A 144 5.13 -17.92 1.05
N GLU A 145 3.91 -17.53 0.69
CA GLU A 145 3.53 -17.25 -0.70
C GLU A 145 3.70 -15.78 -1.08
N LEU A 146 3.78 -14.89 -0.08
CA LEU A 146 3.82 -13.45 -0.30
C LEU A 146 5.26 -12.98 -0.56
N SER A 147 5.56 -12.64 -1.82
CA SER A 147 6.89 -12.21 -2.26
C SER A 147 7.27 -10.83 -1.77
N ALA A 148 6.31 -9.90 -1.72
CA ALA A 148 6.56 -8.55 -1.26
C ALA A 148 5.27 -7.84 -0.84
N ILE A 149 5.44 -6.81 -0.02
CA ILE A 149 4.42 -5.80 0.24
C ILE A 149 4.88 -4.50 -0.41
N MET A 150 3.98 -3.78 -1.08
CA MET A 150 4.26 -2.46 -1.61
C MET A 150 3.22 -1.42 -1.20
N THR A 151 3.66 -0.18 -1.05
CA THR A 151 2.84 0.97 -0.66
C THR A 151 3.20 2.19 -1.50
N LEU A 152 2.28 3.13 -1.64
CA LEU A 152 2.55 4.40 -2.32
C LEU A 152 3.08 5.43 -1.33
N GLU A 153 4.33 5.83 -1.51
CA GLU A 153 4.95 6.95 -0.80
C GLU A 153 4.87 8.21 -1.66
N ARG A 154 4.45 9.32 -1.04
CA ARG A 154 4.42 10.64 -1.68
C ARG A 154 5.56 11.51 -1.19
N ASP A 155 6.05 12.36 -2.10
CA ASP A 155 6.92 13.50 -1.81
C ASP A 155 8.18 13.08 -1.06
N VAL A 156 8.73 11.92 -1.42
CA VAL A 156 9.88 11.30 -0.74
C VAL A 156 11.08 12.25 -0.75
N GLU A 157 11.40 12.80 -1.91
CA GLU A 157 12.51 13.72 -2.12
C GLU A 157 12.28 15.05 -1.40
N ILE A 158 11.03 15.50 -1.32
CA ILE A 158 10.67 16.70 -0.54
C ILE A 158 10.87 16.41 0.95
N LYS A 159 10.35 15.28 1.47
CA LYS A 159 10.54 14.86 2.87
C LYS A 159 12.03 14.76 3.20
N GLU A 160 12.82 14.11 2.36
CA GLU A 160 14.27 14.01 2.54
C GLU A 160 14.98 15.36 2.51
N SER A 161 14.56 16.26 1.61
CA SER A 161 15.13 17.62 1.53
C SER A 161 14.79 18.44 2.77
N LEU A 162 13.55 18.37 3.25
CA LEU A 162 13.10 19.05 4.46
C LEU A 162 13.78 18.51 5.72
N MET A 163 13.99 17.19 5.81
CA MET A 163 14.70 16.57 6.95
C MET A 163 16.17 16.99 7.06
N ARG A 164 16.78 17.53 5.99
CA ARG A 164 18.17 18.04 6.01
C ARG A 164 18.26 19.50 6.45
N LEU A 165 17.15 20.21 6.55
CA LEU A 165 17.14 21.61 6.96
C LEU A 165 17.32 21.74 8.47
N SER A 166 17.93 22.84 8.91
CA SER A 166 17.91 23.18 10.33
C SER A 166 16.49 23.53 10.77
N HIS A 167 16.20 23.39 12.07
CA HIS A 167 14.89 23.78 12.61
C HIS A 167 14.53 25.23 12.27
N LYS A 168 15.52 26.14 12.33
CA LYS A 168 15.34 27.56 11.98
C LYS A 168 14.94 27.75 10.52
N ASP A 169 15.59 27.05 9.60
CA ASP A 169 15.29 27.15 8.16
C ASP A 169 13.95 26.50 7.80
N LEU A 170 13.57 25.43 8.52
CA LEU A 170 12.27 24.81 8.39
C LEU A 170 11.16 25.77 8.84
N MET A 171 11.31 26.44 10.00
CA MET A 171 10.32 27.40 10.50
C MET A 171 10.18 28.59 9.56
N ALA A 172 11.30 29.17 9.09
CA ALA A 172 11.26 30.27 8.13
C ALA A 172 10.49 29.90 6.84
N ARG A 173 10.65 28.67 6.35
CA ARG A 173 9.91 28.19 5.17
C ARG A 173 8.41 28.01 5.43
N ILE A 174 8.03 27.57 6.63
CA ILE A 174 6.62 27.44 7.02
C ILE A 174 5.98 28.82 7.09
N ASP A 175 6.66 29.78 7.72
CA ASP A 175 6.19 31.16 7.86
C ASP A 175 6.05 31.85 6.49
N ASP A 176 7.02 31.63 5.59
CA ASP A 176 7.02 32.21 4.23
C ASP A 176 6.15 31.44 3.23
N GLN A 177 5.56 30.29 3.62
CA GLN A 177 4.82 29.36 2.75
C GLN A 177 5.56 29.04 1.43
N SER A 178 6.89 29.03 1.46
CA SER A 178 7.71 29.00 0.25
C SER A 178 8.15 27.58 -0.11
N ASN A 179 7.69 27.13 -1.28
CA ASN A 179 8.14 25.87 -1.91
C ASN A 179 9.38 26.06 -2.79
N ALA A 180 10.01 27.23 -2.79
CA ALA A 180 11.15 27.52 -3.64
C ALA A 180 12.36 26.61 -3.29
N GLY A 181 12.91 25.96 -4.31
CA GLY A 181 14.07 25.07 -4.19
C GLY A 181 13.76 23.67 -3.64
N LEU A 182 12.48 23.35 -3.35
CA LEU A 182 12.09 21.97 -3.05
C LEU A 182 12.02 21.14 -4.34
N PRO A 183 12.33 19.83 -4.28
CA PRO A 183 12.07 18.92 -5.39
C PRO A 183 10.61 18.94 -5.84
N GLN A 184 10.37 18.50 -7.07
CA GLN A 184 9.01 18.32 -7.56
C GLN A 184 8.27 17.23 -6.77
N PRO A 185 6.95 17.37 -6.56
CA PRO A 185 6.15 16.32 -5.96
C PRO A 185 6.31 14.99 -6.69
N SER A 186 6.36 13.91 -5.92
CA SER A 186 6.65 12.58 -6.45
C SER A 186 5.76 11.52 -5.83
N ILE A 187 5.57 10.41 -6.56
CA ILE A 187 4.96 9.21 -6.01
C ILE A 187 5.86 8.04 -6.39
N ARG A 188 6.32 7.30 -5.36
CA ARG A 188 7.15 6.11 -5.51
C ARG A 188 6.48 4.93 -4.80
N PHE A 189 6.82 3.73 -5.23
CA PHE A 189 6.49 2.54 -4.45
C PHE A 189 7.59 2.29 -3.42
N LYS A 190 7.22 2.19 -2.14
CA LYS A 190 8.06 1.57 -1.13
C LYS A 190 7.72 0.09 -1.08
N VAL A 191 8.73 -0.75 -1.03
CA VAL A 191 8.62 -2.20 -1.16
C VAL A 191 9.40 -2.87 -0.04
N ILE A 192 8.76 -3.81 0.64
CA ILE A 192 9.42 -4.70 1.60
C ILE A 192 9.44 -6.10 0.97
N ILE A 193 10.63 -6.68 0.84
CA ILE A 193 10.80 -7.99 0.18
C ILE A 193 10.78 -9.12 1.22
N ASN A 194 9.99 -10.15 0.95
CA ASN A 194 10.10 -11.41 1.68
C ASN A 194 11.29 -12.21 1.15
N LYS A 195 12.32 -12.35 1.97
CA LYS A 195 13.57 -13.02 1.58
C LYS A 195 13.45 -14.55 1.58
N LYS A 196 12.38 -15.11 2.17
CA LYS A 196 12.21 -16.56 2.38
C LYS A 196 11.39 -17.25 1.28
N VAL A 197 10.74 -16.51 0.38
CA VAL A 197 9.93 -17.11 -0.69
C VAL A 197 10.78 -17.62 -1.86
N THR A 198 10.27 -18.64 -2.54
CA THR A 198 10.87 -19.19 -3.76
C THR A 198 10.61 -18.28 -4.96
N SER A 199 9.36 -17.84 -5.15
CA SER A 199 8.94 -16.95 -6.25
C SER A 199 9.26 -15.50 -5.92
N LYS A 200 10.50 -15.06 -6.19
CA LYS A 200 10.96 -13.73 -5.77
C LYS A 200 10.42 -12.62 -6.68
N PHE A 201 9.97 -11.54 -6.05
CA PHE A 201 9.65 -10.29 -6.74
C PHE A 201 10.93 -9.45 -6.90
N ILE A 202 11.15 -8.90 -8.09
CA ILE A 202 12.27 -8.00 -8.39
C ILE A 202 11.69 -6.61 -8.68
N PRO A 203 11.71 -5.67 -7.73
CA PRO A 203 11.06 -4.37 -7.86
C PRO A 203 11.43 -3.60 -9.13
N ASP A 204 12.71 -3.54 -9.47
CA ASP A 204 13.22 -2.74 -10.60
C ASP A 204 12.71 -3.24 -11.97
N GLN A 205 12.20 -4.46 -12.06
CA GLN A 205 11.58 -4.98 -13.28
C GLN A 205 10.18 -4.43 -13.54
N PHE A 206 9.51 -3.90 -12.51
CA PHE A 206 8.11 -3.49 -12.55
C PHE A 206 7.89 -2.03 -12.10
N LEU A 207 8.79 -1.49 -11.28
CA LEU A 207 8.60 -0.22 -10.59
C LEU A 207 9.70 0.77 -10.98
N ARG A 208 9.35 2.04 -11.14
CA ARG A 208 10.32 3.11 -11.40
C ARG A 208 10.87 3.65 -10.08
N ASN A 209 12.18 3.51 -9.87
CA ASN A 209 12.91 4.00 -8.69
C ASN A 209 12.24 3.60 -7.35
N PRO A 210 11.98 2.30 -7.11
CA PRO A 210 11.35 1.85 -5.87
C PRO A 210 12.25 2.10 -4.65
N ILE A 211 11.63 2.26 -3.49
CA ILE A 211 12.34 2.30 -2.19
C ILE A 211 12.27 0.90 -1.60
N VAL A 212 13.38 0.17 -1.59
CA VAL A 212 13.39 -1.27 -1.23
C VAL A 212 14.00 -1.49 0.16
N HIS A 213 13.34 -2.30 0.98
CA HIS A 213 13.78 -2.74 2.31
C HIS A 213 13.83 -4.28 2.43
#